data_AF-A0A9N9IDP0-F1
#
_entry.id   AF-A0A9N9IDP0-F1
#
_cell.length_a   1.000
_cell.length_b   1.000
_cell.length_c   1.000
_cell.angle_alpha   90.00
_cell.angle_beta   90.00
_cell.angle_gamma   90.00
#
_symmetry.space_group_name_H-M   'P 1'
#
loop_
_entity.id
_entity.type
_entity.pdbx_description
1 polymer ?
#
loop_
_entity_poly.entity_id
_entity_poly.type
_entity_poly.pdbx_seq_one_letter_code
_entity_poly.pdbx_strand_id
1 'polypeptide(L)'
;MAKTTVEEIYKAYEEIDKAGSNFEQVKKSYEIVISGAHGESNCKRLAAQFIPRFFGKFPDLNEAAIDALFDLCEDTDLNVRLTVIKYLPNVVKESDKVAVRIADALVQLLQNETSQEIAAVKKALEQVIRLSPRDSIVAIFQQSLKGSSEVRNRTINFLSNDLNRFKNDLFEKGDDVEACFANEVKKALRDSTLSEFETFLKMLLSLKMYQLEKKENLKELINALIESIATESEDLDPTNYVKVQKFILCGKTLMPYFE
;
A
#
# COMPACT_ATOMS: atom_id res chain seq x y z
N MET A 1 -29.02 -22.44 -4.48
CA MET A 1 -27.78 -23.25 -4.33
C MET A 1 -27.59 -23.53 -2.85
N ALA A 2 -27.16 -24.72 -2.46
CA ALA A 2 -26.88 -25.02 -1.05
C ALA A 2 -25.74 -24.12 -0.56
N LYS A 3 -25.85 -23.56 0.65
CA LYS A 3 -24.78 -22.76 1.26
C LYS A 3 -23.64 -23.69 1.68
N THR A 4 -22.41 -23.34 1.33
CA THR A 4 -21.20 -24.06 1.72
C THR A 4 -21.05 -24.13 3.24
N THR A 5 -20.78 -25.32 3.79
CA THR A 5 -20.63 -25.51 5.24
C THR A 5 -19.17 -25.44 5.70
N VAL A 6 -18.97 -25.32 7.01
CA VAL A 6 -17.64 -25.30 7.63
C VAL A 6 -16.89 -26.61 7.39
N GLU A 7 -17.57 -27.74 7.48
CA GLU A 7 -17.01 -29.07 7.25
C GLU A 7 -16.53 -29.25 5.81
N GLU A 8 -17.30 -28.74 4.83
CA GLU A 8 -16.92 -28.77 3.42
C GLU A 8 -15.64 -27.96 3.17
N ILE A 9 -15.51 -26.78 3.79
CA ILE A 9 -14.31 -25.93 3.67
C ILE A 9 -13.09 -26.61 4.29
N TYR A 10 -13.22 -27.24 5.47
CA TYR A 10 -12.12 -27.97 6.09
C TYR A 10 -11.69 -29.18 5.27
N LYS A 11 -12.64 -29.95 4.76
CA LYS A 11 -12.34 -31.09 3.89
C LYS A 11 -11.61 -30.64 2.62
N ALA A 12 -12.09 -29.57 1.98
CA ALA A 12 -11.46 -29.00 0.81
C ALA A 12 -10.04 -28.49 1.10
N TYR A 13 -9.83 -27.82 2.24
CA TYR A 13 -8.51 -27.42 2.70
C TYR A 13 -7.55 -28.61 2.83
N GLU A 14 -7.99 -29.70 3.47
CA GLU A 14 -7.15 -30.89 3.65
C GLU A 14 -6.78 -31.56 2.33
N GLU A 15 -7.73 -31.62 1.40
CA GLU A 15 -7.50 -32.15 0.05
C GLU A 15 -6.41 -31.35 -0.68
N ILE A 16 -6.48 -30.01 -0.63
CA ILE A 16 -5.48 -29.12 -1.26
C ILE A 16 -4.11 -29.24 -0.56
N ASP A 17 -4.08 -29.32 0.77
CA ASP A 17 -2.84 -29.39 1.54
C ASP A 17 -2.11 -30.73 1.30
N LYS A 18 -2.86 -31.82 1.09
CA LYS A 18 -2.34 -33.17 0.78
C LYS A 18 -2.03 -33.40 -0.70
N ALA A 19 -2.47 -32.52 -1.60
CA ALA A 19 -2.37 -32.72 -3.06
C ALA A 19 -0.94 -32.74 -3.62
N GLY A 20 0.07 -32.27 -2.86
CA GLY A 20 1.44 -32.15 -3.35
C GLY A 20 1.50 -31.22 -4.56
N SER A 21 1.87 -31.75 -5.73
CA SER A 21 1.93 -31.03 -7.01
C SER A 21 0.72 -31.27 -7.94
N ASN A 22 -0.27 -32.06 -7.53
CA ASN A 22 -1.42 -32.45 -8.37
C ASN A 22 -2.59 -31.47 -8.28
N PHE A 23 -2.34 -30.18 -8.53
CA PHE A 23 -3.32 -29.12 -8.29
C PHE A 23 -4.59 -29.21 -9.15
N GLU A 24 -4.49 -29.74 -10.38
CA GLU A 24 -5.64 -29.87 -11.28
C GLU A 24 -6.77 -30.73 -10.68
N GLN A 25 -6.40 -31.75 -9.89
CA GLN A 25 -7.36 -32.66 -9.26
C GLN A 25 -8.10 -32.03 -8.07
N VAL A 26 -7.51 -31.01 -7.45
CA VAL A 26 -8.06 -30.32 -6.27
C VAL A 26 -8.56 -28.91 -6.59
N LYS A 27 -8.66 -28.54 -7.88
CA LYS A 27 -9.21 -27.25 -8.33
C LYS A 27 -10.62 -27.01 -7.78
N LYS A 28 -11.49 -28.03 -7.82
CA LYS A 28 -12.84 -27.98 -7.24
C LYS A 28 -12.83 -27.73 -5.73
N SER A 29 -11.85 -28.28 -5.02
CA SER A 29 -11.70 -28.05 -3.58
C SER A 29 -11.37 -26.57 -3.34
N TYR A 30 -10.55 -25.93 -4.18
CA TYR A 30 -10.30 -24.49 -4.04
C TYR A 30 -11.53 -23.64 -4.37
N GLU A 31 -12.34 -24.02 -5.37
CA GLU A 31 -13.63 -23.38 -5.64
C GLU A 31 -14.58 -23.44 -4.44
N ILE A 32 -14.60 -24.55 -3.68
CA ILE A 32 -15.36 -24.69 -2.43
C ILE A 32 -14.83 -23.74 -1.35
N VAL A 33 -13.51 -23.59 -1.24
CA VAL A 33 -12.90 -22.63 -0.30
C VAL A 33 -13.30 -21.20 -0.65
N ILE A 34 -13.28 -20.85 -1.94
CA ILE A 34 -13.71 -19.52 -2.43
C ILE A 34 -15.20 -19.30 -2.14
N SER A 35 -16.07 -20.28 -2.42
CA SER A 35 -17.52 -20.14 -2.19
C SER A 35 -17.88 -19.96 -0.71
N GLY A 36 -17.00 -20.37 0.20
CA GLY A 36 -17.10 -20.09 1.64
C GLY A 36 -17.21 -18.59 1.97
N ALA A 37 -16.72 -17.70 1.10
CA ALA A 37 -16.88 -16.24 1.25
C ALA A 37 -18.34 -15.77 1.23
N HIS A 38 -19.24 -16.56 0.64
CA HIS A 38 -20.69 -16.29 0.61
C HIS A 38 -21.48 -17.14 1.61
N GLY A 39 -20.79 -17.86 2.50
CA GLY A 39 -21.38 -18.70 3.54
C GLY A 39 -21.82 -17.93 4.78
N GLU A 40 -21.93 -18.62 5.90
CA GLU A 40 -22.16 -17.99 7.22
C GLU A 40 -20.87 -17.43 7.82
N SER A 41 -20.95 -16.64 8.91
CA SER A 41 -19.78 -15.93 9.49
C SER A 41 -18.55 -16.83 9.70
N ASN A 42 -18.74 -18.06 10.20
CA ASN A 42 -17.62 -19.00 10.36
C ASN A 42 -17.02 -19.45 9.03
N CYS A 43 -17.84 -19.73 8.01
CA CYS A 43 -17.38 -20.06 6.65
C CYS A 43 -16.57 -18.90 6.05
N LYS A 44 -17.08 -17.67 6.17
CA LYS A 44 -16.42 -16.45 5.70
C LYS A 44 -15.05 -16.26 6.34
N ARG A 45 -14.97 -16.44 7.66
CA ARG A 45 -13.70 -16.37 8.39
C ARG A 45 -12.70 -17.45 7.99
N LEU A 46 -13.17 -18.65 7.61
CA LEU A 46 -12.29 -19.70 7.07
C LEU A 46 -11.84 -19.37 5.65
N ALA A 47 -12.76 -18.93 4.79
CA ALA A 47 -12.46 -18.50 3.43
C ALA A 47 -11.40 -17.37 3.42
N ALA A 48 -11.58 -16.34 4.25
CA ALA A 48 -10.62 -15.25 4.44
C ALA A 48 -9.19 -15.72 4.78
N GLN A 49 -9.05 -16.87 5.44
CA GLN A 49 -7.76 -17.44 5.84
C GLN A 49 -7.19 -18.39 4.79
N PHE A 50 -8.05 -19.19 4.17
CA PHE A 50 -7.64 -20.29 3.31
C PHE A 50 -7.50 -19.88 1.84
N ILE A 51 -8.29 -18.92 1.35
CA ILE A 51 -8.15 -18.40 -0.01
C ILE A 51 -6.71 -17.88 -0.23
N PRO A 52 -6.14 -17.01 0.64
CA PRO A 52 -4.79 -16.48 0.42
C PRO A 52 -3.69 -17.54 0.49
N ARG A 53 -3.88 -18.61 1.28
CA ARG A 53 -2.86 -19.66 1.49
C ARG A 53 -2.58 -20.48 0.23
N PHE A 54 -3.58 -20.66 -0.62
CA PHE A 54 -3.46 -21.50 -1.81
C PHE A 54 -3.49 -20.70 -3.12
N PHE A 55 -3.51 -19.37 -3.02
CA PHE A 55 -3.69 -18.47 -4.16
C PHE A 55 -2.74 -18.76 -5.33
N GLY A 56 -1.43 -18.84 -5.06
CA GLY A 56 -0.42 -19.08 -6.10
C GLY A 56 -0.51 -20.44 -6.81
N LYS A 57 -1.27 -21.40 -6.24
CA LYS A 57 -1.45 -22.73 -6.82
C LYS A 57 -2.53 -22.79 -7.91
N PHE A 58 -3.42 -21.80 -7.97
CA PHE A 58 -4.57 -21.81 -8.88
C PHE A 58 -4.70 -20.52 -9.69
N PRO A 59 -3.76 -20.21 -10.61
CA PRO A 59 -3.78 -18.96 -11.36
C PRO A 59 -5.09 -18.67 -12.10
N ASP A 60 -5.75 -19.71 -12.63
CA ASP A 60 -7.04 -19.60 -13.33
C ASP A 60 -8.18 -19.06 -12.45
N LEU A 61 -8.05 -19.20 -11.13
CA LEU A 61 -9.05 -18.81 -10.14
C LEU A 61 -8.67 -17.52 -9.40
N ASN A 62 -7.57 -16.85 -9.79
CA ASN A 62 -7.07 -15.66 -9.10
C ASN A 62 -8.10 -14.53 -9.05
N GLU A 63 -8.80 -14.25 -10.15
CA GLU A 63 -9.81 -13.19 -10.18
C GLU A 63 -10.97 -13.50 -9.22
N ALA A 64 -11.54 -14.71 -9.30
CA ALA A 64 -12.60 -15.14 -8.39
C ALA A 64 -12.16 -15.13 -6.92
N ALA A 65 -10.91 -15.51 -6.64
CA ALA A 65 -10.34 -15.48 -5.30
C ALA A 65 -10.16 -14.05 -4.77
N ILE A 66 -9.68 -13.11 -5.59
CA ILE A 66 -9.53 -11.70 -5.18
C ILE A 66 -10.89 -11.07 -4.97
N ASP A 67 -11.84 -11.28 -5.89
CA ASP A 67 -13.19 -10.71 -5.79
C ASP A 67 -13.87 -11.21 -4.50
N ALA A 68 -13.77 -12.51 -4.21
CA ALA A 68 -14.28 -13.07 -2.96
C ALA A 68 -13.61 -12.47 -1.71
N LEU A 69 -12.30 -12.17 -1.74
CA LEU A 69 -11.62 -11.51 -0.62
C LEU A 69 -12.05 -10.05 -0.46
N PHE A 70 -12.31 -9.34 -1.56
CA PHE A 70 -12.80 -7.97 -1.52
C PHE A 70 -14.24 -7.88 -1.01
N ASP A 71 -15.10 -8.80 -1.41
CA ASP A 71 -16.44 -8.93 -0.83
C ASP A 71 -16.38 -9.13 0.70
N LEU A 72 -15.41 -9.89 1.20
CA LEU A 72 -15.20 -10.08 2.64
C LEU A 72 -14.66 -8.83 3.33
N CYS A 73 -13.94 -7.95 2.64
CA CYS A 73 -13.50 -6.67 3.18
C CYS A 73 -14.67 -5.71 3.42
N GLU A 74 -15.78 -5.90 2.72
CA GLU A 74 -17.01 -5.12 2.83
C GLU A 74 -18.09 -5.81 3.69
N ASP A 75 -17.74 -6.92 4.36
CA ASP A 75 -18.70 -7.69 5.13
C ASP A 75 -19.29 -6.90 6.31
N THR A 76 -20.56 -7.14 6.64
CA THR A 76 -21.23 -6.54 7.80
C THR A 76 -20.58 -6.92 9.15
N ASP A 77 -19.98 -8.10 9.26
CA ASP A 77 -19.32 -8.59 10.47
C ASP A 77 -17.88 -8.06 10.56
N LEU A 78 -17.63 -7.22 11.56
CA LEU A 78 -16.31 -6.65 11.85
C LEU A 78 -15.22 -7.74 11.98
N ASN A 79 -15.54 -8.90 12.56
CA ASN A 79 -14.55 -9.96 12.73
C ASN A 79 -14.17 -10.60 11.39
N VAL A 80 -15.10 -10.67 10.43
CA VAL A 80 -14.82 -11.13 9.06
C VAL A 80 -13.88 -10.13 8.39
N ARG A 81 -14.22 -8.84 8.40
CA ARG A 81 -13.38 -7.76 7.81
C ARG A 81 -11.97 -7.75 8.38
N LEU A 82 -11.84 -7.78 9.72
CA LEU A 82 -10.54 -7.83 10.38
C LEU A 82 -9.75 -9.10 10.03
N THR A 83 -10.44 -10.23 9.85
CA THR A 83 -9.79 -11.48 9.44
C THR A 83 -9.24 -11.33 8.03
N VAL A 84 -10.05 -10.92 7.04
CA VAL A 84 -9.55 -10.81 5.66
C VAL A 84 -8.44 -9.78 5.52
N ILE A 85 -8.56 -8.59 6.14
CA ILE A 85 -7.52 -7.55 6.13
C ILE A 85 -6.19 -8.11 6.64
N LYS A 86 -6.22 -8.91 7.72
CA LYS A 86 -5.03 -9.53 8.29
C LYS A 86 -4.34 -10.50 7.31
N TYR A 87 -5.09 -11.20 6.47
CA TYR A 87 -4.58 -12.25 5.60
C TYR A 87 -4.38 -11.83 4.14
N LEU A 88 -4.87 -10.65 3.72
CA LEU A 88 -4.60 -10.07 2.39
C LEU A 88 -3.10 -10.05 2.00
N PRO A 89 -2.15 -9.71 2.89
CA PRO A 89 -0.73 -9.75 2.53
C PRO A 89 -0.24 -11.13 2.07
N ASN A 90 -0.88 -12.22 2.49
CA ASN A 90 -0.50 -13.56 2.06
C ASN A 90 -0.79 -13.79 0.57
N VAL A 91 -1.77 -13.10 -0.02
CA VAL A 91 -2.02 -13.17 -1.47
C VAL A 91 -0.80 -12.65 -2.23
N VAL A 92 -0.23 -11.53 -1.78
CA VAL A 92 0.98 -10.93 -2.36
C VAL A 92 2.20 -11.83 -2.16
N LYS A 93 2.27 -12.53 -1.02
CA LYS A 93 3.32 -13.51 -0.76
C LYS A 93 3.28 -14.68 -1.75
N GLU A 94 2.09 -15.13 -2.15
CA GLU A 94 1.93 -16.22 -3.11
C GLU A 94 2.06 -15.75 -4.57
N SER A 95 1.77 -14.48 -4.86
CA SER A 95 1.93 -13.88 -6.19
C SER A 95 2.15 -12.36 -6.10
N ASP A 96 3.37 -11.91 -6.33
CA ASP A 96 3.75 -10.49 -6.36
C ASP A 96 2.99 -9.66 -7.41
N LYS A 97 2.54 -10.28 -8.51
CA LYS A 97 1.75 -9.63 -9.58
C LYS A 97 0.49 -8.91 -9.10
N VAL A 98 -0.04 -9.27 -7.93
CA VAL A 98 -1.25 -8.66 -7.37
C VAL A 98 -0.93 -7.57 -6.34
N ALA A 99 0.34 -7.32 -6.03
CA ALA A 99 0.78 -6.37 -5.00
C ALA A 99 0.14 -5.00 -5.16
N VAL A 100 0.15 -4.46 -6.38
CA VAL A 100 -0.47 -3.16 -6.71
C VAL A 100 -1.95 -3.15 -6.34
N ARG A 101 -2.72 -4.18 -6.73
CA ARG A 101 -4.16 -4.27 -6.50
C ARG A 101 -4.49 -4.43 -5.01
N ILE A 102 -3.73 -5.24 -4.28
CA ILE A 102 -3.92 -5.43 -2.84
C ILE A 102 -3.51 -4.17 -2.07
N ALA A 103 -2.41 -3.52 -2.44
CA ALA A 103 -1.97 -2.26 -1.81
C ALA A 103 -3.02 -1.17 -1.98
N ASP A 104 -3.57 -0.99 -3.19
CA ASP A 104 -4.61 0.01 -3.44
C ASP A 104 -5.87 -0.26 -2.61
N ALA A 105 -6.38 -1.50 -2.61
CA ALA A 105 -7.54 -1.87 -1.80
C ALA A 105 -7.32 -1.58 -0.31
N LEU A 106 -6.15 -1.94 0.23
CA LEU A 106 -5.80 -1.63 1.62
C LEU A 106 -5.71 -0.13 1.89
N VAL A 107 -5.23 0.69 0.95
CA VAL A 107 -5.24 2.14 1.12
C VAL A 107 -6.67 2.68 1.14
N GLN A 108 -7.57 2.18 0.29
CA GLN A 108 -8.98 2.55 0.36
C GLN A 108 -9.57 2.24 1.74
N LEU A 109 -9.18 1.12 2.36
CA LEU A 109 -9.62 0.74 3.70
C LEU A 109 -9.05 1.59 4.85
N LEU A 110 -8.09 2.50 4.58
CA LEU A 110 -7.63 3.47 5.59
C LEU A 110 -8.71 4.49 6.00
N GLN A 111 -9.80 4.59 5.25
CA GLN A 111 -10.95 5.44 5.56
C GLN A 111 -12.02 4.74 6.42
N ASN A 112 -11.80 3.47 6.82
CA ASN A 112 -12.75 2.77 7.70
C ASN A 112 -12.91 3.49 9.04
N GLU A 113 -14.12 3.40 9.62
CA GLU A 113 -14.49 4.20 10.79
C GLU A 113 -13.83 3.73 12.09
N THR A 114 -13.53 2.44 12.21
CA THR A 114 -13.08 1.87 13.49
C THR A 114 -11.56 1.90 13.62
N SER A 115 -11.06 2.36 14.76
CA SER A 115 -9.63 2.40 15.06
C SER A 115 -8.96 1.01 14.98
N GLN A 116 -9.70 -0.05 15.28
CA GLN A 116 -9.22 -1.43 15.18
C GLN A 116 -9.01 -1.86 13.73
N GLU A 117 -9.94 -1.53 12.82
CA GLU A 117 -9.77 -1.79 11.39
C GLU A 117 -8.61 -0.99 10.83
N ILE A 118 -8.54 0.32 11.11
CA ILE A 118 -7.43 1.16 10.66
C ILE A 118 -6.08 0.56 11.13
N ALA A 119 -5.98 0.11 12.38
CA ALA A 119 -4.76 -0.52 12.89
C ALA A 119 -4.42 -1.83 12.14
N ALA A 120 -5.43 -2.64 11.82
CA ALA A 120 -5.25 -3.86 11.03
C ALA A 120 -4.79 -3.54 9.60
N VAL A 121 -5.40 -2.54 8.96
CA VAL A 121 -5.06 -2.07 7.61
C VAL A 121 -3.62 -1.57 7.55
N LYS A 122 -3.20 -0.71 8.50
CA LYS A 122 -1.83 -0.21 8.56
C LYS A 122 -0.81 -1.35 8.68
N LYS A 123 -1.10 -2.35 9.51
CA LYS A 123 -0.26 -3.54 9.67
C LYS A 123 -0.23 -4.42 8.42
N ALA A 124 -1.34 -4.50 7.68
CA ALA A 124 -1.40 -5.22 6.41
C ALA A 124 -0.61 -4.48 5.32
N LEU A 125 -0.76 -3.16 5.21
CA LEU A 125 0.02 -2.31 4.28
C LEU A 125 1.52 -2.42 4.53
N GLU A 126 1.96 -2.36 5.79
CA GLU A 126 3.37 -2.58 6.13
C GLU A 126 3.87 -3.93 5.58
N GLN A 127 3.11 -5.02 5.78
CA GLN A 127 3.50 -6.33 5.27
C GLN A 127 3.55 -6.39 3.75
N VAL A 128 2.56 -5.80 3.06
CA VAL A 128 2.52 -5.73 1.59
C VAL A 128 3.72 -4.95 1.05
N ILE A 129 4.04 -3.80 1.65
CA ILE A 129 5.23 -3.00 1.29
C ILE A 129 6.51 -3.81 1.52
N ARG A 130 6.60 -4.61 2.59
CA ARG A 130 7.79 -5.45 2.82
C ARG A 130 7.91 -6.61 1.82
N LEU A 131 6.79 -7.11 1.27
CA LEU A 131 6.75 -8.21 0.31
C LEU A 131 7.05 -7.73 -1.11
N SER A 132 6.45 -6.63 -1.56
CA SER A 132 6.76 -5.98 -2.84
C SER A 132 6.94 -4.47 -2.66
N PRO A 133 8.15 -4.01 -2.27
CA PRO A 133 8.38 -2.62 -1.93
C PRO A 133 8.07 -1.63 -3.04
N ARG A 134 8.61 -1.86 -4.24
CA ARG A 134 8.47 -0.89 -5.35
C ARG A 134 7.04 -0.81 -5.84
N ASP A 135 6.43 -1.95 -6.15
CA ASP A 135 5.08 -1.98 -6.69
C ASP A 135 4.09 -1.37 -5.69
N SER A 136 4.26 -1.67 -4.40
CA SER A 136 3.40 -1.10 -3.35
C SER A 136 3.62 0.41 -3.20
N ILE A 137 4.87 0.89 -3.18
CA ILE A 137 5.16 2.33 -3.11
C ILE A 137 4.54 3.05 -4.31
N VAL A 138 4.79 2.56 -5.53
CA VAL A 138 4.26 3.14 -6.75
C VAL A 138 2.73 3.14 -6.72
N ALA A 139 2.09 2.05 -6.32
CA ALA A 139 0.63 1.95 -6.20
C ALA A 139 0.07 3.00 -5.23
N ILE A 140 0.64 3.09 -4.02
CA ILE A 140 0.20 4.02 -2.97
C ILE A 140 0.29 5.47 -3.46
N PHE A 141 1.39 5.86 -4.12
CA PHE A 141 1.53 7.23 -4.60
C PHE A 141 0.65 7.52 -5.84
N GLN A 142 0.53 6.59 -6.78
CA GLN A 142 -0.18 6.84 -8.04
C GLN A 142 -1.70 6.76 -7.93
N GLN A 143 -2.21 5.85 -7.10
CA GLN A 143 -3.64 5.57 -7.00
C GLN A 143 -4.26 6.33 -5.83
N SER A 144 -3.60 6.34 -4.68
CA SER A 144 -4.19 6.87 -3.45
C SER A 144 -4.05 8.37 -3.29
N LEU A 145 -2.94 8.98 -3.74
CA LEU A 145 -2.79 10.44 -3.69
C LEU A 145 -3.66 11.18 -4.72
N LYS A 146 -4.20 10.45 -5.72
CA LYS A 146 -5.20 10.95 -6.66
C LYS A 146 -6.64 10.58 -6.25
N GLY A 147 -6.81 9.88 -5.13
CA GLY A 147 -8.10 9.48 -4.60
C GLY A 147 -8.85 10.64 -3.94
N SER A 148 -9.83 10.31 -3.09
CA SER A 148 -10.55 11.32 -2.30
C SER A 148 -9.60 12.06 -1.35
N SER A 149 -9.96 13.28 -0.96
CA SER A 149 -9.17 14.07 -0.01
C SER A 149 -8.94 13.34 1.32
N GLU A 150 -9.90 12.52 1.75
CA GLU A 150 -9.78 11.69 2.95
C GLU A 150 -8.73 10.58 2.75
N VAL A 151 -8.83 9.79 1.69
CA VAL A 151 -7.86 8.72 1.39
C VAL A 151 -6.46 9.31 1.25
N ARG A 152 -6.31 10.44 0.53
CA ARG A 152 -5.04 11.15 0.39
C ARG A 152 -4.47 11.55 1.76
N ASN A 153 -5.28 12.15 2.63
CA ASN A 153 -4.84 12.57 3.96
C ASN A 153 -4.40 11.38 4.82
N ARG A 154 -5.20 10.31 4.86
CA ARG A 154 -4.88 9.07 5.61
C ARG A 154 -3.61 8.41 5.09
N THR A 155 -3.43 8.41 3.78
CA THR A 155 -2.23 7.86 3.11
C THR A 155 -0.98 8.66 3.49
N ILE A 156 -1.02 9.98 3.38
CA ILE A 156 0.12 10.85 3.76
C ILE A 156 0.44 10.68 5.24
N ASN A 157 -0.56 10.53 6.10
CA ASN A 157 -0.36 10.25 7.52
C ASN A 157 0.27 8.87 7.77
N PHE A 158 -0.12 7.83 7.02
CA PHE A 158 0.52 6.52 7.10
C PHE A 158 1.99 6.58 6.65
N LEU A 159 2.26 7.23 5.51
CA LEU A 159 3.62 7.37 4.98
C LEU A 159 4.53 8.17 5.94
N SER A 160 4.01 9.24 6.56
CA SER A 160 4.81 10.12 7.41
C SER A 160 5.12 9.51 8.79
N ASN A 161 4.18 8.74 9.32
CA ASN A 161 4.27 8.23 10.68
C ASN A 161 4.64 6.75 10.74
N ASP A 162 3.91 5.90 10.01
CA ASP A 162 4.02 4.45 10.11
C ASP A 162 5.16 3.93 9.24
N LEU A 163 5.24 4.32 7.96
CA LEU A 163 6.35 3.93 7.08
C LEU A 163 7.70 4.40 7.63
N ASN A 164 7.74 5.59 8.23
CA ASN A 164 8.95 6.14 8.83
C ASN A 164 9.53 5.27 9.97
N ARG A 165 8.73 4.41 10.60
CA ARG A 165 9.19 3.48 11.66
C ARG A 165 10.00 2.31 11.12
N PHE A 166 9.75 1.89 9.89
CA PHE A 166 10.41 0.73 9.28
C PHE A 166 11.14 1.01 7.97
N LYS A 167 11.16 2.27 7.51
CA LYS A 167 11.81 2.66 6.26
C LYS A 167 13.29 2.31 6.21
N ASN A 168 14.00 2.36 7.34
CA ASN A 168 15.45 2.07 7.37
C ASN A 168 15.69 0.60 7.01
N ASP A 169 14.95 -0.31 7.63
CA ASP A 169 14.98 -1.75 7.30
C ASP A 169 14.50 -2.02 5.87
N LEU A 170 13.54 -1.23 5.38
CA LEU A 170 12.99 -1.36 4.03
C LEU A 170 14.04 -0.98 2.97
N PHE A 171 14.75 0.13 3.19
CA PHE A 171 15.70 0.71 2.24
C PHE A 171 17.09 0.07 2.31
N GLU A 172 17.47 -0.51 3.46
CA GLU A 172 18.70 -1.29 3.57
C GLU A 172 18.76 -2.50 2.64
N LYS A 173 17.60 -3.01 2.20
CA LYS A 173 17.50 -4.14 1.27
C LYS A 173 17.82 -3.76 -0.18
N GLY A 174 17.99 -2.48 -0.50
CA GLY A 174 18.47 -2.01 -1.81
C GLY A 174 18.22 -0.53 -2.07
N ASP A 175 19.26 0.18 -2.52
CA ASP A 175 19.25 1.63 -2.79
C ASP A 175 18.15 2.05 -3.78
N ASP A 176 17.75 1.15 -4.67
CA ASP A 176 16.73 1.43 -5.68
C ASP A 176 15.32 1.57 -5.08
N VAL A 177 15.05 0.99 -3.90
CA VAL A 177 13.76 1.18 -3.21
C VAL A 177 13.68 2.58 -2.60
N GLU A 178 14.78 3.07 -2.01
CA GLU A 178 14.84 4.43 -1.47
C GLU A 178 14.71 5.47 -2.59
N ALA A 179 15.41 5.26 -3.71
CA ALA A 179 15.29 6.11 -4.90
C ALA A 179 13.87 6.09 -5.49
N CYS A 180 13.23 4.92 -5.55
CA CYS A 180 11.83 4.78 -5.97
C CYS A 180 10.90 5.60 -5.07
N PHE A 181 11.03 5.48 -3.75
CA PHE A 181 10.25 6.27 -2.80
C PHE A 181 10.47 7.78 -2.99
N ALA A 182 11.73 8.21 -3.10
CA ALA A 182 12.06 9.60 -3.31
C ALA A 182 11.44 10.16 -4.60
N ASN A 183 11.47 9.38 -5.69
CA ASN A 183 10.90 9.77 -6.98
C ASN A 183 9.38 9.94 -6.91
N GLU A 184 8.67 9.06 -6.21
CA GLU A 184 7.22 9.19 -6.05
C GLU A 184 6.85 10.38 -5.15
N VAL A 185 7.59 10.63 -4.05
CA VAL A 185 7.37 11.84 -3.23
C VAL A 185 7.62 13.11 -4.04
N LYS A 186 8.70 13.16 -4.84
CA LYS A 186 9.00 14.31 -5.71
C LYS A 186 7.88 14.61 -6.70
N LYS A 187 7.28 13.58 -7.30
CA LYS A 187 6.12 13.75 -8.21
C LYS A 187 4.92 14.38 -7.48
N ALA A 188 4.66 13.97 -6.24
CA ALA A 188 3.56 14.46 -5.42
C ALA A 188 3.74 15.90 -4.88
N LEU A 189 4.92 16.52 -5.03
CA LEU A 189 5.16 17.90 -4.59
C LEU A 189 4.38 18.94 -5.40
N ARG A 190 4.17 18.66 -6.70
CA ARG A 190 3.60 19.63 -7.66
C ARG A 190 2.15 19.98 -7.33
N ASP A 191 1.34 18.99 -7.02
CA ASP A 191 -0.09 19.11 -6.72
C ASP A 191 -0.38 19.24 -5.21
N SER A 192 0.65 19.40 -4.38
CA SER A 192 0.49 19.39 -2.93
C SER A 192 -0.04 20.71 -2.38
N THR A 193 -0.81 20.65 -1.29
CA THR A 193 -1.04 21.81 -0.43
C THR A 193 0.26 22.20 0.30
N LEU A 194 0.27 23.35 1.01
CA LEU A 194 1.44 23.75 1.81
C LEU A 194 1.75 22.74 2.93
N SER A 195 0.72 22.22 3.62
CA SER A 195 0.88 21.24 4.70
C SER A 195 1.43 19.91 4.20
N GLU A 196 0.92 19.45 3.06
CA GLU A 196 1.42 18.24 2.40
C GLU A 196 2.86 18.45 1.90
N PHE A 197 3.17 19.62 1.35
CA PHE A 197 4.51 19.97 0.92
C PHE A 197 5.52 19.89 2.06
N GLU A 198 5.17 20.45 3.23
CA GLU A 198 6.01 20.37 4.43
C GLU A 198 6.25 18.91 4.86
N THR A 199 5.21 18.08 4.78
CA THR A 199 5.32 16.66 5.11
C THR A 199 6.20 15.90 4.11
N PHE A 200 6.02 16.13 2.81
CA PHE A 200 6.84 15.53 1.75
C PHE A 200 8.30 15.98 1.83
N LEU A 201 8.56 17.26 2.13
CA LEU A 201 9.91 17.78 2.34
C LEU A 201 10.60 17.08 3.52
N LYS A 202 9.89 16.90 4.65
CA LYS A 202 10.40 16.13 5.80
C LYS A 202 10.67 14.67 5.44
N MET A 203 9.81 14.02 4.67
CA MET A 203 10.02 12.65 4.19
C MET A 203 11.31 12.56 3.36
N LEU A 204 11.47 13.44 2.36
CA LEU A 204 12.64 13.46 1.48
C LEU A 204 13.94 13.68 2.26
N LEU A 205 14.01 14.71 3.10
CA LEU A 205 15.21 15.02 3.88
C LEU A 205 15.57 13.94 4.91
N SER A 206 14.64 13.05 5.22
CA SER A 206 14.87 11.94 6.14
C SER A 206 15.45 10.68 5.47
N LEU A 207 15.73 10.72 4.16
CA LEU A 207 16.30 9.62 3.39
C LEU A 207 17.84 9.63 3.44
N LYS A 208 18.45 8.45 3.53
CA LYS A 208 19.91 8.28 3.57
C LYS A 208 20.57 8.72 2.25
N MET A 209 19.85 8.69 1.13
CA MET A 209 20.36 9.18 -0.15
C MET A 209 20.58 10.70 -0.21
N TYR A 210 19.99 11.50 0.69
CA TYR A 210 20.12 12.96 0.73
C TYR A 210 20.92 13.46 1.93
N GLN A 211 21.83 12.64 2.47
CA GLN A 211 22.81 13.10 3.47
C GLN A 211 23.75 14.17 2.90
N LEU A 212 24.29 15.03 3.78
CA LEU A 212 25.13 16.20 3.43
C LEU A 212 26.33 15.86 2.56
N GLU A 213 26.89 14.67 2.73
CA GLU A 213 28.05 14.20 1.97
C GLU A 213 27.71 13.90 0.50
N LYS A 214 26.43 13.64 0.18
CA LYS A 214 25.93 13.25 -1.15
C LYS A 214 25.49 14.48 -1.96
N LYS A 215 26.42 15.37 -2.27
CA LYS A 215 26.17 16.67 -2.91
C LYS A 215 25.37 16.59 -4.22
N GLU A 216 25.63 15.60 -5.07
CA GLU A 216 24.89 15.45 -6.34
C GLU A 216 23.41 15.09 -6.11
N ASN A 217 23.12 14.21 -5.15
CA ASN A 217 21.73 13.86 -4.82
C ASN A 217 21.01 15.04 -4.17
N LEU A 218 21.70 15.82 -3.33
CA LEU A 218 21.13 17.05 -2.77
C LEU A 218 20.81 18.07 -3.85
N LYS A 219 21.71 18.25 -4.82
CA LYS A 219 21.45 19.12 -5.98
C LYS A 219 20.25 18.65 -6.78
N GLU A 220 20.11 17.35 -7.00
CA GLU A 220 18.95 16.74 -7.67
C GLU A 220 17.63 17.00 -6.90
N LEU A 221 17.65 16.83 -5.57
CA LEU A 221 16.51 17.16 -4.70
C LEU A 221 16.15 18.65 -4.77
N ILE A 222 17.15 19.54 -4.69
CA ILE A 222 16.95 21.00 -4.76
C ILE A 222 16.30 21.37 -6.09
N ASN A 223 16.77 20.82 -7.21
CA ASN A 223 16.18 21.05 -8.53
C ASN A 223 14.72 20.60 -8.57
N ALA A 224 14.41 19.41 -8.05
CA ALA A 224 13.03 18.91 -7.99
C ALA A 224 12.11 19.80 -7.12
N LEU A 225 12.62 20.35 -6.02
CA LEU A 225 11.89 21.30 -5.19
C LEU A 225 11.64 22.63 -5.91
N ILE A 226 12.64 23.14 -6.63
CA ILE A 226 12.49 24.35 -7.46
C ILE A 226 11.43 24.12 -8.54
N GLU A 227 11.53 23.03 -9.31
CA GLU A 227 10.58 22.65 -10.35
C GLU A 227 9.15 22.44 -9.84
N SER A 228 8.99 22.10 -8.56
CA SER A 228 7.66 21.97 -7.94
C SER A 228 6.99 23.31 -7.61
N ILE A 229 7.75 24.41 -7.64
CA ILE A 229 7.30 25.77 -7.31
C ILE A 229 7.21 26.64 -8.57
N ALA A 230 8.27 26.64 -9.37
CA ALA A 230 8.40 27.42 -10.58
C ALA A 230 8.97 26.53 -11.71
N THR A 231 8.49 26.72 -12.93
CA THR A 231 8.97 25.97 -14.10
C THR A 231 9.51 26.95 -15.13
N GLU A 232 10.26 26.47 -16.13
CA GLU A 232 10.73 27.33 -17.23
C GLU A 232 9.60 28.07 -17.95
N SER A 233 8.38 27.54 -17.91
CA SER A 233 7.18 28.13 -18.52
C SER A 233 6.31 28.95 -17.56
N GLU A 234 6.59 28.93 -16.26
CA GLU A 234 5.75 29.58 -15.24
C GLU A 234 6.63 30.19 -14.15
N ASP A 235 6.80 31.52 -14.24
CA ASP A 235 7.52 32.31 -13.25
C ASP A 235 6.85 32.25 -11.86
N LEU A 236 7.63 32.55 -10.83
CA LEU A 236 7.10 32.71 -9.48
C LEU A 236 6.22 33.97 -9.40
N ASP A 237 4.91 33.77 -9.48
CA ASP A 237 3.92 34.81 -9.26
C ASP A 237 3.90 35.25 -7.78
N PRO A 238 4.28 36.51 -7.45
CA PRO A 238 4.31 36.99 -6.07
C PRO A 238 2.92 37.10 -5.43
N THR A 239 1.85 37.06 -6.22
CA THR A 239 0.47 37.06 -5.73
C THR A 239 -0.04 35.65 -5.42
N ASN A 240 0.65 34.61 -5.90
CA ASN A 240 0.40 33.23 -5.51
C ASN A 240 1.06 32.92 -4.16
N TYR A 241 0.37 33.29 -3.09
CA TYR A 241 0.87 33.13 -1.71
C TYR A 241 1.30 31.70 -1.38
N VAL A 242 0.67 30.67 -1.95
CA VAL A 242 1.04 29.26 -1.69
C VAL A 242 2.41 28.94 -2.27
N LYS A 243 2.68 29.34 -3.53
CA LYS A 243 3.99 29.14 -4.16
C LYS A 243 5.08 29.93 -3.43
N VAL A 244 4.80 31.17 -3.04
CA VAL A 244 5.73 32.00 -2.23
C VAL A 244 6.01 31.34 -0.88
N GLN A 245 5.00 30.81 -0.19
CA GLN A 245 5.18 30.09 1.07
C GLN A 245 6.02 28.81 0.91
N LYS A 246 5.76 28.01 -0.14
CA LYS A 246 6.59 26.83 -0.46
C LYS A 246 8.04 27.22 -0.70
N PHE A 247 8.29 28.31 -1.45
CA PHE A 247 9.64 28.84 -1.69
C PHE A 247 10.36 29.24 -0.40
N ILE A 248 9.69 30.03 0.46
CA ILE A 248 10.24 30.44 1.76
C ILE A 248 10.54 29.22 2.63
N LEU A 249 9.66 28.21 2.63
CA LEU A 249 9.84 26.97 3.36
C LEU A 249 11.08 26.21 2.87
N CYS A 250 11.22 25.99 1.55
CA CYS A 250 12.42 25.40 0.96
C CYS A 250 13.69 26.14 1.39
N GLY A 251 13.70 27.47 1.27
CA GLY A 251 14.84 28.29 1.65
C GLY A 251 15.22 28.11 3.13
N LYS A 252 14.24 28.15 4.04
CA LYS A 252 14.47 27.95 5.48
C LYS A 252 14.98 26.54 5.80
N THR A 253 14.41 25.52 5.18
CA THR A 253 14.73 24.13 5.50
C THR A 253 16.06 23.69 4.89
N LEU A 254 16.41 24.19 3.71
CA LEU A 254 17.61 23.80 2.99
C LEU A 254 18.83 24.67 3.30
N MET A 255 18.66 25.83 3.95
CA MET A 255 19.76 26.72 4.34
C MET A 255 20.95 25.98 4.99
N PRO A 256 20.75 25.04 5.94
CA PRO A 256 21.87 24.31 6.57
C PRO A 256 22.67 23.40 5.63
N TYR A 257 22.18 23.14 4.42
CA TYR A 257 22.84 22.29 3.41
C TYR A 257 23.76 23.09 2.48
N PHE A 258 23.75 24.43 2.57
CA PHE A 258 24.60 25.33 1.79
C PHE A 258 25.69 26.01 2.63
N GLU A 259 25.72 25.77 3.94
CA GLU A 259 26.75 26.21 4.89
C GLU A 259 27.83 25.13 5.07
#